data_AF-A0A969YU09-F1
#
_entry.id   AF-A0A969YU09-F1
#
_cell.length_a   1.000
_cell.length_b   1.000
_cell.length_c   1.000
_cell.angle_alpha   90.00
_cell.angle_beta   90.00
_cell.angle_gamma   90.00
#
_symmetry.space_group_name_H-M   'P 1'
#
loop_
_entity.id
_entity.type
_entity.pdbx_description
1 polymer ?
#
loop_
_entity_poly.entity_id
_entity_poly.type
_entity_poly.pdbx_seq_one_letter_code
_entity_poly.pdbx_strand_id
1 'polypeptide(L)'
;MAEVDYKELKKGGFMRQVQKDRFSLRLRIVGGQIRAEQLQKVTEIAEKYGQGYIHMTSRQGIEIPFVKLQDIDAVKKELSEVGLQPGACGPRVRTITACQGENICPSGLIDTTSLAKELDNRYFARELPHKFKIGVTGCCNNCLKAEENDLGIKGGLKPAWQADVCNYCGLCQAVCPVKAIEIVSGDTVSLNETQCNYCGKCVKACPVEAWKGEKGFILSFGGLFGNRIAVGKQILPIVSSKESLYKVIDLTLAFFQKYGKQSERFRNTLDRVGWELFEKELEVLNIE
;
A
#
# COMPACT_ATOMS: atom_id res chain seq x y z
N MET A 1 36.25 -19.93 -10.29
CA MET A 1 34.94 -19.69 -9.65
C MET A 1 34.36 -18.45 -10.31
N ALA A 2 33.15 -18.53 -10.87
CA ALA A 2 32.50 -17.34 -11.42
C ALA A 2 32.40 -16.26 -10.33
N GLU A 3 32.69 -15.01 -10.69
CA GLU A 3 32.61 -13.89 -9.77
C GLU A 3 31.16 -13.74 -9.26
N VAL A 4 30.99 -13.71 -7.93
CA VAL A 4 29.67 -13.68 -7.31
C VAL A 4 29.10 -12.27 -7.43
N ASP A 5 28.04 -12.10 -8.24
CA ASP A 5 27.37 -10.82 -8.36
C ASP A 5 26.45 -10.55 -7.15
N TYR A 6 27.02 -9.90 -6.13
CA TYR A 6 26.29 -9.49 -4.93
C TYR A 6 25.15 -8.50 -5.21
N LYS A 7 25.22 -7.71 -6.29
CA LYS A 7 24.15 -6.75 -6.63
C LYS A 7 22.94 -7.51 -7.17
N GLU A 8 23.15 -8.51 -8.02
CA GLU A 8 22.08 -9.35 -8.53
C GLU A 8 21.45 -10.23 -7.44
N LEU A 9 22.26 -10.80 -6.53
CA LEU A 9 21.73 -11.50 -5.35
C LEU A 9 20.84 -10.60 -4.50
N LYS A 10 21.30 -9.37 -4.24
CA LYS A 10 20.50 -8.38 -3.50
C LYS A 10 19.22 -8.01 -4.24
N LYS A 11 19.25 -7.84 -5.56
CA LYS A 11 18.05 -7.59 -6.36
C LYS A 11 17.05 -8.74 -6.25
N GLY A 12 17.54 -9.98 -6.22
CA GLY A 12 16.78 -11.21 -6.04
C GLY A 12 16.43 -11.57 -4.59
N GLY A 13 16.48 -10.62 -3.65
CA GLY A 13 15.97 -10.82 -2.30
C GLY A 13 16.96 -11.41 -1.28
N PHE A 14 18.21 -11.66 -1.67
CA PHE A 14 19.26 -12.17 -0.79
C PHE A 14 20.17 -11.02 -0.33
N MET A 15 19.96 -10.56 0.91
CA MET A 15 20.73 -9.45 1.47
C MET A 15 21.97 -9.97 2.20
N ARG A 16 23.16 -9.49 1.80
CA ARG A 16 24.42 -9.89 2.44
C ARG A 16 24.39 -9.59 3.94
N GLN A 17 24.78 -10.57 4.74
CA GLN A 17 24.94 -10.43 6.18
C GLN A 17 26.37 -10.04 6.57
N VAL A 18 26.58 -9.81 7.86
CA VAL A 18 27.91 -9.60 8.44
C VAL A 18 28.73 -10.89 8.44
N GLN A 19 28.08 -12.06 8.53
CA GLN A 19 28.74 -13.36 8.41
C GLN A 19 29.17 -13.61 6.96
N LYS A 20 30.39 -14.12 6.79
CA LYS A 20 30.97 -14.43 5.48
C LYS A 20 30.09 -15.43 4.73
N ASP A 21 29.82 -15.14 3.46
CA ASP A 21 29.05 -15.99 2.53
C ASP A 21 27.67 -16.42 3.07
N ARG A 22 27.02 -15.51 3.81
CA ARG A 22 25.67 -15.67 4.37
C ARG A 22 24.76 -14.52 3.96
N PHE A 23 23.49 -14.86 3.76
CA PHE A 23 22.47 -13.93 3.28
C PHE A 23 21.17 -14.08 4.09
N SER A 24 20.52 -12.95 4.32
CA SER A 24 19.12 -12.91 4.77
C SER A 24 18.24 -12.94 3.52
N LEU A 25 17.53 -14.05 3.33
CA LEU A 25 16.54 -14.22 2.28
C LEU A 25 15.24 -13.54 2.69
N ARG A 26 14.79 -12.55 1.92
CA ARG A 26 13.47 -11.97 2.06
C ARG A 26 12.48 -12.66 1.14
N LEU A 27 11.29 -13.00 1.64
CA LEU A 27 10.22 -13.60 0.85
C LEU A 27 9.25 -12.56 0.28
N ARG A 28 8.70 -12.84 -0.93
CA ARG A 28 7.64 -12.05 -1.55
C ARG A 28 6.28 -12.47 -0.97
N ILE A 29 5.88 -11.84 0.13
CA ILE A 29 4.58 -12.08 0.77
C ILE A 29 3.68 -10.87 0.54
N VAL A 30 2.74 -11.01 -0.40
CA VAL A 30 1.85 -9.92 -0.81
C VAL A 30 0.76 -9.72 0.23
N GLY A 31 0.64 -8.49 0.75
CA GLY A 31 -0.37 -8.15 1.74
C GLY A 31 -0.25 -8.90 3.07
N GLY A 32 0.92 -9.49 3.36
CA GLY A 32 1.10 -10.34 4.54
C GLY A 32 0.32 -11.66 4.51
N GLN A 33 -0.17 -12.08 3.34
CA GLN A 33 -0.93 -13.32 3.21
C GLN A 33 -0.03 -14.50 2.87
N ILE A 34 -0.02 -15.50 3.74
CA ILE A 34 0.71 -16.75 3.54
C ILE A 34 -0.23 -17.93 3.83
N ARG A 35 -0.22 -18.95 2.97
CA ARG A 35 -0.98 -20.18 3.19
C ARG A 35 -0.29 -21.05 4.24
N ALA A 36 -1.04 -21.92 4.93
CA ALA A 36 -0.47 -22.81 5.94
C ALA A 36 0.65 -23.71 5.38
N GLU A 37 0.45 -24.31 4.19
CA GLU A 37 1.46 -25.12 3.49
C GLU A 37 2.73 -24.32 3.14
N GLN A 38 2.57 -23.03 2.81
CA GLN A 38 3.69 -22.15 2.47
C GLN A 38 4.48 -21.82 3.74
N LEU A 39 3.79 -21.59 4.86
CA LEU A 39 4.44 -21.36 6.15
C LEU A 39 5.19 -22.61 6.63
N GLN A 40 4.63 -23.82 6.44
CA GLN A 40 5.33 -25.08 6.72
C GLN A 40 6.62 -25.20 5.91
N LYS A 41 6.58 -24.94 4.59
CA LYS A 41 7.77 -24.94 3.75
C LYS A 41 8.81 -23.90 4.20
N VAL A 42 8.37 -22.72 4.64
CA VAL A 42 9.26 -21.70 5.20
C VAL A 42 9.96 -22.19 6.46
N THR A 43 9.25 -22.91 7.35
CA THR A 43 9.86 -23.54 8.53
C THR A 43 10.92 -24.56 8.13
N GLU A 44 10.61 -25.47 7.20
CA GLU A 44 11.56 -26.48 6.69
C GLU A 44 12.83 -25.83 6.13
N ILE A 45 12.68 -24.79 5.31
CA ILE A 45 13.81 -24.05 4.72
C ILE A 45 14.62 -23.34 5.80
N ALA A 46 13.96 -22.74 6.81
CA ALA A 46 14.64 -22.06 7.90
C ALA A 46 15.46 -23.02 8.77
N GLU A 47 14.97 -24.24 9.02
CA GLU A 47 15.70 -25.30 9.71
C GLU A 47 16.86 -25.84 8.88
N LYS A 48 16.63 -26.12 7.59
CA LYS A 48 17.59 -26.78 6.71
C LYS A 48 18.72 -25.85 6.23
N TYR A 49 18.38 -24.62 5.85
CA TYR A 49 19.31 -23.68 5.21
C TYR A 49 19.65 -22.47 6.07
N GLY A 50 18.87 -22.21 7.13
CA GLY A 50 19.09 -21.13 8.09
C GLY A 50 19.59 -21.64 9.44
N GLN A 51 18.98 -21.14 10.51
CA GLN A 51 19.25 -21.55 11.90
C GLN A 51 17.95 -21.88 12.68
N GLY A 52 16.90 -22.31 11.97
CA GLY A 52 15.63 -22.71 12.59
C GLY A 52 14.77 -21.55 13.11
N TYR A 53 15.00 -20.32 12.64
CA TYR A 53 14.15 -19.18 12.97
C TYR A 53 13.94 -18.25 11.78
N ILE A 54 12.88 -17.45 11.86
CA ILE A 54 12.54 -16.42 10.88
C ILE A 54 12.45 -15.04 11.54
N HIS A 55 12.59 -13.99 10.74
CA HIS A 55 12.34 -12.62 11.17
C HIS A 55 11.12 -12.04 10.44
N MET A 56 10.14 -11.56 11.20
CA MET A 56 8.98 -10.84 10.67
C MET A 56 9.31 -9.35 10.53
N THR A 57 9.11 -8.81 9.34
CA THR A 57 9.46 -7.43 9.02
C THR A 57 8.28 -6.48 9.23
N SER A 58 8.57 -5.19 9.42
CA SER A 58 7.55 -4.13 9.48
C SER A 58 6.70 -3.97 8.21
N ARG A 59 7.11 -4.60 7.10
CA ARG A 59 6.37 -4.63 5.84
C ARG A 59 5.66 -5.96 5.60
N GLN A 60 5.25 -6.65 6.67
CA GLN A 60 4.47 -7.89 6.58
C GLN A 60 5.16 -9.02 5.79
N GLY A 61 6.49 -8.92 5.62
CA GLY A 61 7.31 -9.93 4.96
C GLY A 61 8.04 -10.81 5.97
N ILE A 62 8.43 -11.99 5.53
CA ILE A 62 9.26 -12.93 6.29
C ILE A 62 10.68 -12.92 5.73
N GLU A 63 11.65 -12.98 6.62
CA GLU A 63 13.06 -13.18 6.30
C GLU A 63 13.61 -14.46 6.93
N ILE A 64 14.44 -15.19 6.18
CA ILE A 64 15.18 -16.36 6.63
C ILE A 64 16.68 -15.99 6.65
N PRO A 65 17.26 -15.73 7.83
CA PRO A 65 18.68 -15.45 7.96
C PRO A 65 19.56 -16.69 7.76
N PHE A 66 20.86 -16.45 7.56
CA PHE A 66 21.94 -17.44 7.51
C PHE A 66 21.94 -18.40 6.32
N VAL A 67 21.20 -18.08 5.25
CA VAL A 67 21.27 -18.85 4.00
C VAL A 67 22.68 -18.74 3.41
N LYS A 68 23.33 -19.87 3.13
CA LYS A 68 24.68 -19.90 2.56
C LYS A 68 24.64 -19.57 1.07
N LEU A 69 25.70 -18.93 0.56
CA LEU A 69 25.83 -18.59 -0.86
C LEU A 69 25.57 -19.80 -1.78
N GLN A 70 26.18 -20.94 -1.47
CA GLN A 70 26.08 -22.17 -2.26
C GLN A 70 24.69 -22.81 -2.27
N ASP A 71 23.84 -22.47 -1.29
CA ASP A 71 22.52 -23.08 -1.11
C ASP A 71 21.41 -22.24 -1.76
N ILE A 72 21.72 -21.04 -2.28
CA ILE A 72 20.75 -20.08 -2.79
C ILE A 72 19.83 -20.68 -3.86
N ASP A 73 20.38 -21.40 -4.83
CA ASP A 73 19.57 -21.93 -5.93
C ASP A 73 18.72 -23.14 -5.50
N ALA A 74 19.20 -23.93 -4.54
CA ALA A 74 18.40 -24.99 -3.91
C ALA A 74 17.21 -24.39 -3.15
N VAL A 75 17.45 -23.34 -2.36
CA VAL A 75 16.38 -22.63 -1.62
C VAL A 75 15.34 -22.03 -2.58
N LYS A 76 15.76 -21.40 -3.68
CA LYS A 76 14.82 -20.88 -4.69
C LYS A 76 13.93 -21.99 -5.27
N LYS A 77 14.52 -23.15 -5.55
CA LYS A 77 13.80 -24.31 -6.07
C LYS A 77 12.74 -24.78 -5.07
N GLU A 78 13.10 -25.00 -3.81
CA GLU A 78 12.16 -25.46 -2.77
C GLU A 78 11.04 -24.44 -2.49
N LEU A 79 11.33 -23.14 -2.52
CA LEU A 79 10.28 -22.12 -2.42
C LEU A 79 9.27 -22.22 -3.57
N SER A 80 9.75 -22.46 -4.79
CA SER A 80 8.90 -22.50 -5.97
C SER A 80 7.90 -23.66 -5.96
N GLU A 81 8.21 -24.76 -5.26
CA GLU A 81 7.31 -25.93 -5.10
C GLU A 81 5.97 -25.56 -4.44
N VAL A 82 5.96 -24.53 -3.58
CA VAL A 82 4.75 -24.02 -2.91
C VAL A 82 4.30 -22.66 -3.46
N GLY A 83 4.84 -22.26 -4.62
CA GLY A 83 4.55 -20.98 -5.26
C GLY A 83 5.10 -19.77 -4.52
N LEU A 84 6.08 -19.94 -3.62
CA LEU A 84 6.80 -18.83 -2.99
C LEU A 84 7.99 -18.41 -3.85
N GLN A 85 8.37 -17.15 -3.71
CA GLN A 85 9.51 -16.56 -4.42
C GLN A 85 10.27 -15.61 -3.48
N PRO A 86 11.58 -15.42 -3.71
CA PRO A 86 12.30 -14.32 -3.10
C PRO A 86 11.65 -12.96 -3.42
N GLY A 87 11.70 -12.06 -2.45
CA GLY A 87 11.24 -10.69 -2.57
C GLY A 87 12.22 -9.80 -3.35
N ALA A 88 11.84 -8.55 -3.53
CA ALA A 88 12.66 -7.56 -4.23
C ALA A 88 13.39 -6.64 -3.24
N CYS A 89 14.66 -6.38 -3.55
CA CYS A 89 15.48 -5.38 -2.87
C CYS A 89 16.14 -4.45 -3.88
N GLY A 90 16.72 -3.34 -3.41
CA GLY A 90 17.31 -2.32 -4.29
C GLY A 90 16.33 -1.25 -4.80
N PRO A 91 16.67 -0.57 -5.92
CA PRO A 91 15.96 0.59 -6.45
C PRO A 91 14.81 0.16 -7.39
N ARG A 92 13.71 -0.27 -6.78
CA ARG A 92 12.53 -0.82 -7.46
C ARG A 92 11.31 -0.79 -6.56
N VAL A 93 10.15 -1.05 -7.14
CA VAL A 93 8.91 -1.27 -6.38
C VAL A 93 9.07 -2.48 -5.46
N ARG A 94 8.72 -2.30 -4.18
CA ARG A 94 8.75 -3.34 -3.15
C ARG A 94 7.44 -4.10 -3.12
N THR A 95 7.46 -5.29 -2.51
CA THR A 95 6.25 -6.08 -2.23
C THR A 95 5.16 -5.22 -1.61
N ILE A 96 3.96 -5.34 -2.16
CA ILE A 96 2.79 -4.57 -1.73
C ILE A 96 2.36 -5.03 -0.34
N THR A 97 2.14 -4.06 0.55
CA THR A 97 1.60 -4.30 1.89
C THR A 97 0.13 -3.94 1.95
N ALA A 98 -0.66 -4.67 2.73
CA ALA A 98 -2.09 -4.50 2.81
C ALA A 98 -2.66 -4.86 4.19
N CYS A 99 -3.70 -4.18 4.65
CA CYS A 99 -4.52 -4.71 5.75
C CYS A 99 -5.50 -5.78 5.25
N GLN A 100 -6.34 -6.32 6.14
CA GLN A 100 -7.29 -7.40 5.77
C GLN A 100 -8.48 -6.95 4.89
N GLY A 101 -8.79 -5.65 4.86
CA GLY A 101 -9.82 -5.10 3.97
C GLY A 101 -11.24 -5.56 4.28
N GLU A 102 -12.15 -5.30 3.34
CA GLU A 102 -13.59 -5.55 3.51
C GLU A 102 -13.98 -7.04 3.59
N ASN A 103 -13.13 -7.94 3.08
CA ASN A 103 -13.39 -9.38 3.12
C ASN A 103 -13.39 -9.96 4.54
N ILE A 104 -12.76 -9.28 5.50
CA ILE A 104 -12.60 -9.75 6.88
C ILE A 104 -12.99 -8.68 7.90
N CYS A 105 -12.60 -7.42 7.66
CA CYS A 105 -12.77 -6.33 8.61
C CYS A 105 -14.13 -5.63 8.38
N PRO A 106 -14.99 -5.48 9.41
CA PRO A 106 -16.29 -4.82 9.28
C PRO A 106 -16.22 -3.29 9.06
N SER A 107 -15.01 -2.71 9.14
CA SER A 107 -14.73 -1.32 8.76
C SER A 107 -14.18 -1.19 7.34
N GLY A 108 -13.80 -2.29 6.68
CA GLY A 108 -13.22 -2.24 5.34
C GLY A 108 -14.22 -1.72 4.31
N LEU A 109 -13.76 -0.79 3.47
CA LEU A 109 -14.52 -0.19 2.38
C LEU A 109 -14.06 -0.68 1.01
N ILE A 110 -12.91 -1.34 0.92
CA ILE A 110 -12.37 -1.92 -0.32
C ILE A 110 -11.74 -3.29 -0.05
N ASP A 111 -11.74 -4.16 -1.06
CA ASP A 111 -10.98 -5.41 -1.07
C ASP A 111 -9.49 -5.12 -1.25
N THR A 112 -8.80 -4.97 -0.13
CA THR A 112 -7.35 -4.76 -0.09
C THR A 112 -6.56 -6.01 -0.49
N THR A 113 -7.13 -7.20 -0.30
CA THR A 113 -6.46 -8.47 -0.57
C THR A 113 -6.27 -8.66 -2.06
N SER A 114 -7.37 -8.57 -2.81
CA SER A 114 -7.34 -8.71 -4.27
C SER A 114 -6.57 -7.57 -4.90
N LEU A 115 -6.80 -6.32 -4.44
CA LEU A 115 -6.08 -5.17 -4.95
C LEU A 115 -4.56 -5.29 -4.73
N ALA A 116 -4.10 -5.75 -3.56
CA ALA A 116 -2.66 -5.92 -3.32
C ALA A 116 -2.02 -6.92 -4.30
N LYS A 117 -2.70 -8.03 -4.60
CA LYS A 117 -2.24 -9.03 -5.59
C LYS A 117 -2.22 -8.46 -7.00
N GLU A 118 -3.27 -7.72 -7.40
CA GLU A 118 -3.32 -7.05 -8.69
C GLU A 118 -2.17 -6.04 -8.87
N LEU A 119 -1.92 -5.21 -7.86
CA LEU A 119 -0.84 -4.23 -7.86
C LEU A 119 0.55 -4.89 -7.86
N ASP A 120 0.72 -5.96 -7.08
CA ASP A 120 1.99 -6.68 -7.02
C ASP A 120 2.27 -7.38 -8.37
N ASN A 121 1.26 -7.97 -9.02
CA ASN A 121 1.39 -8.55 -10.36
C ASN A 121 1.76 -7.50 -11.42
N ARG A 122 1.24 -6.28 -11.32
CA ARG A 122 1.50 -5.20 -12.28
C ARG A 122 2.84 -4.51 -12.08
N TYR A 123 3.26 -4.31 -10.83
CA TYR A 123 4.31 -3.34 -10.50
C TYR A 123 5.51 -3.90 -9.76
N PHE A 124 5.41 -5.10 -9.17
CA PHE A 124 6.51 -5.66 -8.38
C PHE A 124 7.82 -5.70 -9.16
N ALA A 125 8.91 -5.31 -8.50
CA ALA A 125 10.26 -5.28 -9.05
C ALA A 125 10.48 -4.36 -10.27
N ARG A 126 9.51 -3.53 -10.68
CA ARG A 126 9.72 -2.46 -11.67
C ARG A 126 10.88 -1.57 -11.22
N GLU A 127 11.89 -1.43 -12.08
CA GLU A 127 13.08 -0.64 -11.79
C GLU A 127 12.73 0.85 -11.73
N LEU A 128 13.33 1.53 -10.76
CA LEU A 128 13.10 2.94 -10.45
C LEU A 128 14.41 3.57 -9.96
N PRO A 129 14.53 4.90 -9.86
CA PRO A 129 15.76 5.53 -9.37
C PRO A 129 16.14 5.16 -7.93
N HIS A 130 15.14 4.81 -7.11
CA HIS A 130 15.33 4.22 -5.78
C HIS A 130 14.11 3.36 -5.39
N LYS A 131 14.14 2.76 -4.19
CA LYS A 131 13.02 1.97 -3.63
C LYS A 131 11.72 2.78 -3.61
N PHE A 132 10.64 2.14 -4.03
CA PHE A 132 9.29 2.69 -4.00
C PHE A 132 8.35 1.71 -3.29
N LYS A 133 7.61 2.19 -2.31
CA LYS A 133 6.70 1.39 -1.49
C LYS A 133 5.27 1.81 -1.79
N ILE A 134 4.41 0.81 -2.03
CA ILE A 134 2.97 0.98 -2.10
C ILE A 134 2.36 0.30 -0.87
N GLY A 135 1.41 0.97 -0.22
CA GLY A 135 0.66 0.43 0.91
C GLY A 135 -0.84 0.63 0.74
N VAL A 136 -1.62 -0.43 0.98
CA VAL A 136 -3.07 -0.47 0.80
C VAL A 136 -3.80 -0.68 2.14
N THR A 137 -4.77 0.15 2.48
CA THR A 137 -5.62 -0.06 3.66
C THR A 137 -7.08 0.12 3.34
N GLY A 138 -7.95 -0.65 3.99
CA GLY A 138 -9.35 -0.76 3.60
C GLY A 138 -10.21 0.43 4.03
N CYS A 139 -9.76 1.27 4.96
CA CYS A 139 -10.55 2.38 5.50
C CYS A 139 -9.68 3.41 6.23
N CYS A 140 -10.33 4.48 6.72
CA CYS A 140 -9.67 5.59 7.41
C CYS A 140 -9.08 5.25 8.78
N ASN A 141 -9.39 4.07 9.37
CA ASN A 141 -8.69 3.58 10.57
C ASN A 141 -7.18 3.37 10.29
N ASN A 142 -6.81 3.18 9.02
CA ASN A 142 -5.45 3.24 8.54
C ASN A 142 -4.48 2.28 9.27
N CYS A 143 -4.88 1.02 9.45
CA CYS A 143 -4.08 0.01 10.17
C CYS A 143 -2.68 -0.21 9.56
N LEU A 144 -2.52 0.05 8.26
CA LEU A 144 -1.22 -0.09 7.58
C LEU A 144 -0.38 1.19 7.63
N LYS A 145 -0.94 2.34 8.02
CA LYS A 145 -0.30 3.65 7.91
C LYS A 145 0.10 3.96 6.46
N ALA A 146 -0.90 4.07 5.59
CA ALA A 146 -0.73 4.23 4.15
C ALA A 146 0.20 5.41 3.79
N GLU A 147 0.08 6.55 4.49
CA GLU A 147 0.90 7.75 4.31
C GLU A 147 2.39 7.58 4.60
N GLU A 148 2.82 6.46 5.20
CA GLU A 148 4.25 6.18 5.41
C GLU A 148 4.94 5.66 4.14
N ASN A 149 4.16 5.31 3.12
CA ASN A 149 4.60 4.72 1.87
C ASN A 149 4.77 5.80 0.78
N ASP A 150 5.64 5.54 -0.19
CA ASP A 150 5.85 6.46 -1.32
C ASP A 150 4.52 6.72 -2.06
N LEU A 151 3.66 5.70 -2.13
CA LEU A 151 2.24 5.80 -2.46
C LEU A 151 1.38 5.03 -1.46
N GLY A 152 0.43 5.72 -0.83
CA GLY A 152 -0.59 5.15 0.04
C GLY A 152 -1.95 5.12 -0.65
N ILE A 153 -2.68 4.02 -0.48
CA ILE A 153 -4.02 3.79 -0.99
C ILE A 153 -4.92 3.46 0.19
N LYS A 154 -5.97 4.25 0.43
CA LYS A 154 -6.99 3.96 1.44
C LYS A 154 -8.35 3.77 0.80
N GLY A 155 -9.14 2.83 1.32
CA GLY A 155 -10.57 2.79 1.02
C GLY A 155 -11.26 4.01 1.61
N GLY A 156 -12.06 4.67 0.80
CA GLY A 156 -12.96 5.73 1.19
C GLY A 156 -14.36 5.45 0.67
N LEU A 157 -15.32 6.23 1.18
CA LEU A 157 -16.69 6.21 0.70
C LEU A 157 -17.16 7.67 0.53
N LYS A 158 -17.54 8.03 -0.69
CA LYS A 158 -18.12 9.32 -1.06
C LYS A 158 -19.60 9.32 -0.68
N PRO A 159 -20.01 10.08 0.35
CA PRO A 159 -21.39 10.09 0.79
C PRO A 159 -22.23 11.07 -0.03
N ALA A 160 -23.46 10.69 -0.37
CA ALA A 160 -24.45 11.53 -1.04
C ALA A 160 -25.75 11.53 -0.23
N TRP A 161 -26.21 12.71 0.19
CA TRP A 161 -27.41 12.88 1.01
C TRP A 161 -28.67 13.04 0.15
N GLN A 162 -29.79 12.49 0.63
CA GLN A 162 -31.10 12.53 -0.01
C GLN A 162 -32.12 13.14 0.94
N ALA A 163 -32.64 14.33 0.60
CA ALA A 163 -33.51 15.12 1.46
C ALA A 163 -34.91 14.50 1.63
N ASP A 164 -35.42 13.86 0.58
CA ASP A 164 -36.74 13.22 0.51
C ASP A 164 -36.89 12.02 1.44
N VAL A 165 -35.78 11.37 1.81
CA VAL A 165 -35.75 10.22 2.72
C VAL A 165 -35.40 10.63 4.17
N CYS A 166 -34.79 11.80 4.34
CA CYS A 166 -34.21 12.22 5.61
C CYS A 166 -35.28 12.61 6.64
N ASN A 167 -35.15 12.09 7.86
CA ASN A 167 -35.98 12.48 9.02
C ASN A 167 -35.27 13.43 10.00
N TYR A 168 -34.08 13.93 9.64
CA TYR A 168 -33.30 14.92 10.40
C TYR A 168 -32.97 14.52 11.85
N CYS A 169 -32.88 13.22 12.14
CA CYS A 169 -32.62 12.70 13.49
C CYS A 169 -31.26 13.07 14.13
N GLY A 170 -30.35 13.75 13.42
CA GLY A 170 -29.05 14.17 13.98
C GLY A 170 -27.97 13.10 14.05
N LEU A 171 -28.29 11.82 13.77
CA LEU A 171 -27.32 10.74 13.98
C LEU A 171 -26.08 10.86 13.08
N CYS A 172 -26.24 11.24 11.82
CA CYS A 172 -25.12 11.43 10.89
C CYS A 172 -24.13 12.52 11.35
N GLN A 173 -24.64 13.61 11.94
CA GLN A 173 -23.83 14.65 12.58
C GLN A 173 -23.13 14.11 13.85
N ALA A 174 -23.85 13.38 14.70
CA ALA A 174 -23.31 12.83 15.93
C ALA A 174 -22.18 11.81 15.71
N VAL A 175 -22.26 10.97 14.66
CA VAL A 175 -21.23 9.95 14.36
C VAL A 175 -20.05 10.48 13.54
N CYS A 176 -20.13 11.70 13.01
CA CYS A 176 -19.11 12.25 12.11
C CYS A 176 -17.83 12.59 12.90
N PRO A 177 -16.73 11.83 12.73
CA PRO A 177 -15.54 11.97 13.58
C PRO A 177 -14.80 13.28 13.33
N VAL A 178 -14.98 13.84 12.13
CA VAL A 178 -14.36 15.09 11.69
C VAL A 178 -15.34 16.26 11.73
N LYS A 179 -16.58 16.08 12.24
CA LYS A 179 -17.60 17.14 12.33
C LYS A 179 -17.85 17.87 11.01
N ALA A 180 -17.85 17.13 9.89
CA ALA A 180 -18.12 17.67 8.56
C ALA A 180 -19.62 17.76 8.22
N ILE A 181 -20.51 17.26 9.09
CA ILE A 181 -21.96 17.21 8.84
C ILE A 181 -22.66 18.08 9.87
N GLU A 182 -23.58 18.93 9.41
CA GLU A 182 -24.40 19.82 10.24
C GLU A 182 -25.86 19.81 9.79
N ILE A 183 -26.79 19.77 10.74
CA ILE A 183 -28.23 19.99 10.49
C ILE A 183 -28.50 21.48 10.69
N VAL A 184 -28.81 22.20 9.62
CA VAL A 184 -28.90 23.66 9.60
C VAL A 184 -30.28 24.16 10.08
N SER A 185 -31.37 23.56 9.60
CA SER A 185 -32.73 24.10 9.80
C SER A 185 -33.82 23.05 10.03
N GLY A 186 -33.48 21.88 10.57
CA GLY A 186 -34.44 20.79 10.80
C GLY A 186 -35.01 20.14 9.53
N ASP A 187 -34.71 20.71 8.36
CA ASP A 187 -35.09 20.26 7.02
C ASP A 187 -33.90 20.25 6.04
N THR A 188 -32.69 20.61 6.49
CA THR A 188 -31.49 20.69 5.64
C THR A 188 -30.28 20.09 6.35
N VAL A 189 -29.55 19.22 5.65
CA VAL A 189 -28.26 18.67 6.08
C VAL A 189 -27.15 19.21 5.18
N SER A 190 -26.13 19.81 5.79
CA SER A 190 -24.93 20.30 5.12
C SER A 190 -23.79 19.31 5.30
N LEU A 191 -23.02 19.07 4.23
CA LEU A 191 -21.77 18.31 4.25
C LEU A 191 -20.62 19.19 3.76
N ASN A 192 -19.66 19.45 4.64
CA ASN A 192 -18.40 20.05 4.25
C ASN A 192 -17.47 18.99 3.64
N GLU A 193 -17.43 18.91 2.31
CA GLU A 193 -16.60 17.95 1.58
C GLU A 193 -15.10 18.12 1.83
N THR A 194 -14.62 19.35 2.07
CA THR A 194 -13.20 19.61 2.36
C THR A 194 -12.76 19.07 3.72
N GLN A 195 -13.69 18.97 4.66
CA GLN A 195 -13.44 18.45 6.01
C GLN A 195 -13.76 16.95 6.12
N CYS A 196 -14.58 16.43 5.20
CA CYS A 196 -14.95 15.02 5.15
C CYS A 196 -13.70 14.15 4.91
N ASN A 197 -13.51 13.15 5.77
CA ASN A 197 -12.44 12.16 5.60
C ASN A 197 -12.93 10.87 4.91
N TYR A 198 -14.13 10.88 4.33
CA TYR A 198 -14.71 9.77 3.57
C TYR A 198 -14.78 8.44 4.35
N CYS A 199 -14.94 8.48 5.68
CA CYS A 199 -14.99 7.28 6.51
C CYS A 199 -16.29 6.46 6.38
N GLY A 200 -17.32 7.00 5.71
CA GLY A 200 -18.60 6.32 5.47
C GLY A 200 -19.48 6.08 6.71
N LYS A 201 -19.11 6.62 7.89
CA LYS A 201 -19.90 6.42 9.12
C LYS A 201 -21.32 6.98 9.02
N CYS A 202 -21.52 8.11 8.33
CA CYS A 202 -22.84 8.68 8.09
C CYS A 202 -23.75 7.72 7.30
N VAL A 203 -23.22 7.07 6.26
CA VAL A 203 -23.92 6.05 5.47
C VAL A 203 -24.27 4.86 6.34
N LYS A 204 -23.27 4.28 7.05
CA LYS A 204 -23.47 3.06 7.85
C LYS A 204 -24.43 3.26 9.03
N ALA A 205 -24.48 4.48 9.60
CA ALA A 205 -25.28 4.77 10.78
C ALA A 205 -26.71 5.23 10.43
N CYS A 206 -27.01 5.62 9.19
CA CYS A 206 -28.31 6.21 8.85
C CYS A 206 -29.44 5.16 8.93
N PRO A 207 -30.40 5.29 9.85
CA PRO A 207 -31.43 4.27 10.08
C PRO A 207 -32.49 4.24 8.97
N VAL A 208 -32.62 5.35 8.22
CA VAL A 208 -33.56 5.52 7.12
C VAL A 208 -32.87 5.47 5.75
N GLU A 209 -31.57 5.19 5.70
CA GLU A 209 -30.78 5.11 4.46
C GLU A 209 -30.80 6.37 3.57
N ALA A 210 -31.00 7.55 4.16
CA ALA A 210 -30.96 8.85 3.49
C ALA A 210 -29.54 9.26 3.01
N TRP A 211 -28.53 8.46 3.31
CA TRP A 211 -27.18 8.63 2.80
C TRP A 211 -26.84 7.45 1.89
N LYS A 212 -26.55 7.73 0.62
CA LYS A 212 -25.93 6.78 -0.31
C LYS A 212 -24.42 6.92 -0.27
N GLY A 213 -23.72 5.86 -0.68
CA GLY A 213 -22.27 5.82 -0.59
C GLY A 213 -21.64 5.13 -1.79
N GLU A 214 -20.71 5.82 -2.44
CA GLU A 214 -19.88 5.25 -3.50
C GLU A 214 -18.48 4.97 -2.96
N LYS A 215 -18.04 3.71 -3.03
CA LYS A 215 -16.70 3.31 -2.59
C LYS A 215 -15.65 3.83 -3.56
N GLY A 216 -14.49 4.21 -3.03
CA GLY A 216 -13.37 4.68 -3.84
C GLY A 216 -12.04 4.63 -3.11
N PHE A 217 -11.03 5.25 -3.71
CA PHE A 217 -9.65 5.23 -3.25
C PHE A 217 -9.17 6.65 -2.90
N ILE A 218 -8.76 6.83 -1.65
CA ILE A 218 -8.08 8.04 -1.18
C ILE A 218 -6.59 7.79 -1.34
N LEU A 219 -5.92 8.64 -2.12
CA LEU A 219 -4.51 8.50 -2.47
C LEU A 219 -3.64 9.49 -1.73
N SER A 220 -2.51 9.02 -1.21
CA SER A 220 -1.50 9.86 -0.58
C SER A 220 -0.13 9.62 -1.21
N PHE A 221 0.62 10.68 -1.48
CA PHE A 221 1.88 10.62 -2.23
C PHE A 221 3.05 11.14 -1.41
N GLY A 222 4.24 10.58 -1.65
CA GLY A 222 5.50 11.10 -1.10
C GLY A 222 5.70 10.80 0.39
N GLY A 223 5.12 9.73 0.90
CA GLY A 223 5.43 9.23 2.24
C GLY A 223 6.88 8.71 2.33
N LEU A 224 7.55 9.05 3.42
CA LEU A 224 8.95 8.71 3.63
C LEU A 224 9.20 8.41 5.10
N PHE A 225 9.53 7.15 5.41
CA PHE A 225 9.97 6.75 6.75
C PHE A 225 11.36 6.10 6.67
N GLY A 226 12.34 6.74 7.30
CA GLY A 226 13.78 6.43 7.27
C GLY A 226 14.60 7.56 7.90
N ASN A 227 15.74 7.92 7.32
CA ASN A 227 16.59 9.02 7.83
C ASN A 227 15.88 10.37 7.97
N ARG A 228 14.85 10.59 7.14
CA ARG A 228 13.91 11.71 7.26
C ARG A 228 12.51 11.13 7.29
N ILE A 229 11.63 11.78 8.03
CA ILE A 229 10.23 11.42 8.11
C ILE A 229 9.41 12.46 7.35
N ALA A 230 8.55 12.00 6.45
CA ALA A 230 7.55 12.82 5.80
C ALA A 230 6.25 12.01 5.66
N VAL A 231 5.14 12.63 6.03
CA VAL A 231 3.80 12.06 5.84
C VAL A 231 3.36 12.33 4.41
N GLY A 232 2.80 11.31 3.76
CA GLY A 232 2.23 11.43 2.42
C GLY A 232 1.09 12.43 2.35
N LYS A 233 1.00 13.17 1.24
CA LYS A 233 -0.03 14.20 1.02
C LYS A 233 -1.13 13.67 0.11
N GLN A 234 -2.39 13.94 0.45
CA GLN A 234 -3.50 13.77 -0.47
C GLN A 234 -3.61 15.04 -1.32
N ILE A 235 -3.49 14.89 -2.64
CA ILE A 235 -3.55 15.97 -3.63
C ILE A 235 -4.64 15.74 -4.68
N LEU A 236 -5.31 14.58 -4.63
CA LEU A 236 -6.40 14.22 -5.51
C LEU A 236 -7.71 14.04 -4.72
N PRO A 237 -8.86 14.28 -5.35
CA PRO A 237 -10.14 13.81 -4.82
C PRO A 237 -10.15 12.29 -4.71
N ILE A 238 -11.20 11.76 -4.07
CA ILE A 238 -11.42 10.31 -4.02
C ILE A 238 -11.56 9.75 -5.45
N VAL A 239 -10.80 8.70 -5.75
CA VAL A 239 -10.82 8.05 -7.07
C VAL A 239 -11.89 6.96 -7.05
N SER A 240 -12.89 7.06 -7.93
CA SER A 240 -14.07 6.18 -7.96
C SER A 240 -13.79 4.78 -8.51
N SER A 241 -12.85 4.65 -9.46
CA SER A 241 -12.64 3.41 -10.22
C SER A 241 -11.23 2.82 -10.10
N LYS A 242 -11.13 1.48 -10.24
CA LYS A 242 -9.82 0.80 -10.31
C LYS A 242 -9.03 1.19 -11.54
N GLU A 243 -9.69 1.50 -12.65
CA GLU A 243 -9.01 1.93 -13.88
C GLU A 243 -8.29 3.26 -13.68
N SER A 244 -8.99 4.26 -13.11
CA SER A 244 -8.41 5.55 -12.76
C SER A 244 -7.29 5.40 -11.72
N LEU A 245 -7.47 4.51 -10.74
CA LEU A 245 -6.41 4.18 -9.78
C LEU A 245 -5.14 3.69 -10.48
N TYR A 246 -5.24 2.76 -11.44
CA TYR A 246 -4.07 2.27 -12.15
C TYR A 246 -3.41 3.35 -13.01
N LYS A 247 -4.19 4.20 -13.69
CA LYS A 247 -3.67 5.35 -14.45
C LYS A 247 -2.85 6.29 -13.56
N VAL A 248 -3.34 6.57 -12.36
CA VAL A 248 -2.61 7.40 -11.37
C VAL A 248 -1.30 6.72 -10.94
N ILE A 249 -1.33 5.42 -10.67
CA ILE A 249 -0.12 4.67 -10.28
C ILE A 249 0.90 4.68 -11.42
N ASP A 250 0.46 4.41 -12.64
CA ASP A 250 1.31 4.38 -13.83
C ASP A 250 2.00 5.72 -14.05
N LEU A 251 1.24 6.81 -13.97
CA LEU A 251 1.77 8.17 -14.06
C LEU A 251 2.75 8.46 -12.92
N THR A 252 2.40 8.11 -11.68
CA THR A 252 3.27 8.33 -10.50
C THR A 252 4.62 7.63 -10.67
N LEU A 253 4.62 6.38 -11.13
CA LEU A 253 5.84 5.62 -11.36
C LEU A 253 6.63 6.19 -12.55
N ALA A 254 5.95 6.58 -13.63
CA ALA A 254 6.58 7.22 -14.79
C ALA A 254 7.22 8.57 -14.44
N PHE A 255 6.55 9.39 -13.63
CA PHE A 255 7.06 10.64 -13.10
C PHE A 255 8.34 10.39 -12.31
N PHE A 256 8.31 9.44 -11.37
CA PHE A 256 9.50 9.13 -10.57
C PHE A 256 10.64 8.61 -11.44
N GLN A 257 10.34 7.78 -12.44
CA GLN A 257 11.35 7.28 -13.39
C GLN A 257 11.98 8.42 -14.22
N LYS A 258 11.17 9.39 -14.66
CA LYS A 258 11.60 10.50 -15.52
C LYS A 258 12.41 11.54 -14.76
N TYR A 259 11.96 11.89 -13.55
CA TYR A 259 12.49 13.04 -12.81
C TYR A 259 13.42 12.66 -11.66
N GLY A 260 13.36 11.42 -11.16
CA GLY A 260 14.15 10.96 -10.03
C GLY A 260 15.63 10.77 -10.38
N LYS A 261 16.52 11.29 -9.53
CA LYS A 261 17.95 11.04 -9.64
C LYS A 261 18.31 9.68 -9.05
N GLN A 262 19.42 9.09 -9.49
CA GLN A 262 19.90 7.83 -8.93
C GLN A 262 20.05 7.94 -7.41
N SER A 263 19.46 6.99 -6.70
CA SER A 263 19.41 6.92 -5.24
C SER A 263 18.55 7.98 -4.52
N GLU A 264 17.78 8.78 -5.26
CA GLU A 264 16.86 9.75 -4.70
C GLU A 264 15.50 9.10 -4.39
N ARG A 265 14.90 9.42 -3.24
CA ARG A 265 13.54 8.95 -2.89
C ARG A 265 12.48 9.77 -3.61
N PHE A 266 11.32 9.16 -3.85
CA PHE A 266 10.20 9.83 -4.51
C PHE A 266 9.81 11.16 -3.84
N ARG A 267 9.73 11.21 -2.51
CA ARG A 267 9.49 12.47 -1.78
C ARG A 267 10.52 13.56 -2.10
N ASN A 268 11.81 13.19 -2.13
CA ASN A 268 12.88 14.13 -2.45
C ASN A 268 12.82 14.60 -3.91
N THR A 269 12.41 13.71 -4.83
CA THR A 269 12.13 14.09 -6.22
C THR A 269 11.02 15.13 -6.28
N LEU A 270 9.88 14.89 -5.65
CA LEU A 270 8.75 15.83 -5.58
C LEU A 270 9.17 17.19 -4.99
N ASP A 271 9.83 17.19 -3.84
CA ASP A 271 10.28 18.43 -3.18
C ASP A 271 11.30 19.21 -4.04
N ARG A 272 12.08 18.54 -4.89
CA ARG A 272 13.09 19.18 -5.75
C ARG A 272 12.51 19.71 -7.07
N VAL A 273 11.63 18.95 -7.71
CA VAL A 273 11.07 19.34 -9.02
C VAL A 273 9.80 20.19 -8.90
N GLY A 274 9.21 20.25 -7.72
CA GLY A 274 7.95 20.95 -7.44
C GLY A 274 6.78 19.97 -7.35
N TRP A 275 5.94 20.16 -6.33
CA TRP A 275 4.69 19.41 -6.17
C TRP A 275 3.68 19.80 -7.26
N GLU A 276 3.71 21.07 -7.64
CA GLU A 276 2.84 21.67 -8.65
C GLU A 276 3.03 21.02 -10.03
N LEU A 277 4.26 20.62 -10.36
CA LEU A 277 4.53 19.87 -11.60
C LEU A 277 3.88 18.48 -11.57
N PHE A 278 3.95 17.80 -10.42
CA PHE A 278 3.35 16.48 -10.27
C PHE A 278 1.82 16.55 -10.28
N GLU A 279 1.23 17.54 -9.59
CA GLU A 279 -0.21 17.82 -9.60
C GLU A 279 -0.70 18.09 -11.02
N LYS A 280 0.00 18.96 -11.78
CA LYS A 280 -0.34 19.25 -13.18
C LYS A 280 -0.29 18.02 -14.09
N GLU A 281 0.68 17.12 -13.91
CA GLU A 281 0.70 15.88 -14.69
C GLU A 281 -0.48 14.95 -14.32
N LEU A 282 -0.86 14.89 -13.03
CA LEU A 282 -2.02 14.12 -12.58
C LEU A 282 -3.37 14.68 -13.09
N GLU A 283 -3.50 15.99 -13.20
CA GLU A 283 -4.72 16.65 -13.72
C GLU A 283 -5.07 16.19 -15.15
N VAL A 284 -4.07 15.84 -15.97
CA VAL A 284 -4.28 15.34 -17.34
C VAL A 284 -5.09 14.03 -17.37
N LEU A 285 -5.14 13.30 -16.26
CA LEU A 285 -5.89 12.04 -16.17
C LEU A 285 -7.41 12.23 -16.10
N ASN A 286 -7.92 13.46 -15.91
CA ASN A 286 -9.36 13.78 -15.78
C ASN A 286 -10.10 12.77 -14.90
N ILE A 287 -9.62 12.62 -13.66
CA ILE A 287 -10.14 11.61 -12.75
C ILE A 287 -11.49 12.07 -12.22
N GLU A 288 -12.56 11.40 -12.69
CA GLU A 288 -13.94 11.55 -12.17
C GLU A 288 -14.19 10.73 -10.89
#